data_AF-W1YM75-F1
#
_entry.id   AF-W1YM75-F1
#
_cell.length_a   1.000
_cell.length_b   1.000
_cell.length_c   1.000
_cell.angle_alpha   90.00
_cell.angle_beta   90.00
_cell.angle_gamma   90.00
#
_symmetry.space_group_name_H-M   'P 1'
#
loop_
_entity.id
_entity.type
_entity.pdbx_description
1 polymer ?
#
loop_
_entity_poly.entity_id
_entity_poly.type
_entity_poly.pdbx_seq_one_letter_code
_entity_poly.pdbx_strand_id
1 'polypeptide(L)'
;RELEDLHKKYTGRPSLLYYAERMTKDLGGAKIYLKREDLNHTGSHKLNNVIGQMLLAKRMGKTRVIAETGAGQHGVATATI
;
A
#
# COMPACT_ATOMS: atom_id res chain seq x y z
N ARG A 1 -2.37 -17.07 0.27
CA ARG A 1 -3.46 -17.27 -0.72
C ARG A 1 -4.37 -16.04 -0.77
N GLU A 2 -5.37 -15.85 0.09
CA GLU A 2 -6.30 -14.69 0.01
C GLU A 2 -5.59 -13.31 0.05
N LEU A 3 -4.65 -13.11 0.99
CA LEU A 3 -3.86 -11.87 1.07
C LEU A 3 -3.05 -11.56 -0.20
N GLU A 4 -2.43 -12.59 -0.78
CA GLU A 4 -1.61 -12.43 -1.99
C GLU A 4 -2.47 -12.12 -3.21
N ASP A 5 -3.66 -12.75 -3.30
CA ASP A 5 -4.62 -12.48 -4.37
C ASP A 5 -5.15 -11.05 -4.28
N LEU A 6 -5.48 -10.57 -3.08
CA LEU A 6 -5.89 -9.18 -2.87
C LEU A 6 -4.76 -8.20 -3.17
N HIS A 7 -3.53 -8.51 -2.77
CA HIS A 7 -2.38 -7.70 -3.14
C HIS A 7 -2.24 -7.56 -4.67
N LYS A 8 -2.41 -8.64 -5.44
CA LYS A 8 -2.29 -8.60 -6.90
C LYS A 8 -3.48 -7.93 -7.59
N LYS A 9 -4.70 -8.29 -7.19
CA LYS A 9 -5.93 -7.91 -7.91
C LYS A 9 -6.55 -6.61 -7.42
N TYR A 10 -6.28 -6.22 -6.17
CA TYR A 10 -6.87 -5.03 -5.55
C TYR A 10 -5.82 -3.97 -5.26
N THR A 11 -4.76 -4.29 -4.51
CA THR A 11 -3.73 -3.31 -4.13
C THR A 11 -2.87 -2.86 -5.32
N GLY A 12 -2.63 -3.74 -6.31
CA GLY A 12 -1.75 -3.46 -7.45
C GLY A 12 -0.28 -3.86 -7.21
N ARG A 13 -0.05 -4.92 -6.43
CA ARG A 13 1.30 -5.42 -6.09
C ARG A 13 1.75 -6.58 -7.00
N PRO A 14 3.06 -6.75 -7.21
CA PRO A 14 4.17 -5.94 -6.68
C PRO A 14 4.22 -4.55 -7.31
N SER A 15 4.61 -3.55 -6.51
CA SER A 15 4.83 -2.19 -7.01
C SER A 15 6.07 -2.12 -7.90
N LEU A 16 6.02 -1.23 -8.90
CA LEU A 16 7.12 -0.99 -9.84
C LEU A 16 8.36 -0.43 -9.12
N LEU A 17 9.54 -0.84 -9.55
CA LEU A 17 10.80 -0.18 -9.20
C LEU A 17 11.22 0.69 -10.39
N TYR A 18 10.92 1.98 -10.31
CA TYR A 18 11.10 2.91 -11.42
C TYR A 18 12.49 3.55 -11.39
N TYR A 19 13.25 3.42 -12.47
CA TYR A 19 14.51 4.14 -12.64
C TYR A 19 14.25 5.61 -12.99
N ALA A 20 14.59 6.52 -12.08
CA ALA A 20 14.38 7.96 -12.25
C ALA A 20 15.54 8.59 -13.02
N GLU A 21 15.56 8.40 -14.34
CA GLU A 21 16.67 8.81 -15.20
C GLU A 21 16.97 10.31 -15.11
N ARG A 22 15.95 11.17 -15.18
CA ARG A 22 16.13 12.63 -15.12
C ARG A 22 16.75 13.05 -13.79
N MET A 23 16.19 12.58 -12.67
CA MET A 23 16.70 12.87 -11.33
C MET A 23 18.14 12.34 -11.14
N THR A 24 18.44 11.17 -11.71
CA THR A 24 19.80 10.60 -11.68
C THR A 24 20.79 11.52 -12.41
N LYS A 25 20.40 12.07 -13.57
CA LYS A 25 21.23 13.03 -14.33
C LYS A 25 21.38 14.35 -13.57
N ASP A 26 20.30 14.87 -12.99
CA ASP A 26 20.29 16.16 -12.29
C ASP A 26 21.17 16.14 -11.03
N LEU A 27 21.19 15.03 -10.28
CA LEU A 27 22.03 14.88 -9.08
C LEU A 27 23.47 14.43 -9.39
N GLY A 28 23.77 13.97 -10.61
CA GLY A 28 25.12 13.64 -11.07
C GLY A 28 25.83 12.50 -10.33
N GLY A 29 25.11 11.69 -9.53
CA GLY A 29 25.66 10.69 -8.63
C GLY A 29 25.21 9.26 -8.93
N ALA A 30 24.84 8.53 -7.88
CA ALA A 30 24.34 7.16 -7.99
C ALA A 30 23.01 7.08 -8.77
N LYS A 31 22.71 5.90 -9.33
CA LYS A 31 21.41 5.61 -9.98
C LYS A 31 20.27 5.68 -8.96
N ILE A 32 19.23 6.45 -9.29
CA ILE A 32 18.07 6.63 -8.42
C ILE A 32 16.93 5.73 -8.89
N TYR A 33 16.43 4.91 -7.97
CA TYR A 33 15.27 4.06 -8.18
C TYR A 33 14.17 4.40 -7.17
N LEU A 34 12.95 4.58 -7.67
CA LEU A 34 11.77 4.86 -6.86
C LEU A 34 10.92 3.59 -6.74
N LYS A 35 10.71 3.13 -5.51
CA LYS A 35 9.74 2.06 -5.23
C LYS A 35 8.33 2.64 -5.23
N ARG A 36 7.57 2.37 -6.28
CA ARG A 36 6.31 3.07 -6.62
C ARG A 36 5.11 2.61 -5.80
N GLU A 37 5.20 2.68 -4.47
CA GLU A 37 4.07 2.39 -3.56
C GLU A 37 2.96 3.45 -3.64
N ASP A 38 3.24 4.60 -4.24
CA ASP A 38 2.26 5.64 -4.58
C ASP A 38 1.19 5.15 -5.57
N LEU A 39 1.52 4.12 -6.37
CA LEU A 39 0.60 3.52 -7.33
C LEU A 39 -0.33 2.46 -6.73
N ASN A 40 -0.18 2.15 -5.44
CA ASN A 40 -1.11 1.23 -4.79
C ASN A 40 -2.54 1.80 -4.85
N HIS A 41 -3.54 0.93 -4.90
CA HIS A 41 -4.93 1.37 -4.65
C HIS A 41 -4.99 2.14 -3.32
N THR A 42 -5.79 3.21 -3.25
CA THR A 42 -5.78 4.26 -2.19
C THR A 42 -4.57 5.22 -2.19
N GLY A 43 -3.59 5.04 -3.08
CA GLY A 43 -2.48 5.98 -3.28
C GLY A 43 -1.39 5.95 -2.22
N SER A 44 -1.31 4.90 -1.39
CA SER A 44 -0.27 4.80 -0.36
C SER A 44 0.09 3.36 0.02
N HIS A 45 1.24 3.20 0.68
CA HIS A 45 1.69 1.92 1.23
C HIS A 45 0.87 1.43 2.44
N LYS A 46 0.00 2.26 3.02
CA LYS A 46 -0.76 1.93 4.24
C LYS A 46 -1.73 0.77 4.00
N LEU A 47 -2.25 0.64 2.78
CA LEU A 47 -3.20 -0.41 2.39
C LEU A 47 -2.62 -1.82 2.57
N ASN A 48 -1.30 -1.99 2.37
CA ASN A 48 -0.62 -3.28 2.53
C ASN A 48 -0.83 -3.88 3.93
N ASN A 49 -0.73 -3.03 4.96
CA ASN A 49 -0.92 -3.46 6.35
C ASN A 49 -2.41 -3.65 6.66
N VAL A 50 -3.26 -2.73 6.22
CA VAL A 50 -4.70 -2.75 6.49
C VAL A 50 -5.34 -4.04 5.98
N ILE A 51 -5.06 -4.46 4.75
CA ILE A 51 -5.62 -5.71 4.20
C ILE A 51 -5.25 -6.92 5.07
N GLY A 52 -3.99 -7.00 5.49
CA GLY A 52 -3.53 -8.07 6.39
C GLY A 52 -4.31 -8.08 7.71
N GLN A 53 -4.54 -6.91 8.30
CA GLN A 53 -5.31 -6.79 9.55
C GLN A 53 -6.79 -7.12 9.36
N MET A 54 -7.43 -6.68 8.27
CA MET A 54 -8.84 -7.00 7.99
C MET A 54 -9.05 -8.50 7.77
N LEU A 55 -8.15 -9.15 7.03
CA LEU A 55 -8.19 -10.60 6.85
C LEU A 55 -7.97 -11.35 8.17
N LEU A 56 -7.07 -10.85 9.03
CA LEU A 56 -6.87 -11.42 10.36
C LEU A 56 -8.13 -11.26 11.23
N ALA A 57 -8.73 -10.07 11.26
CA ALA A 57 -9.96 -9.80 12.00
C ALA A 57 -11.11 -10.70 11.54
N LYS A 58 -11.28 -10.86 10.22
CA LYS A 58 -12.23 -11.80 9.60
C LYS A 58 -11.97 -13.24 10.05
N ARG A 59 -10.71 -13.68 10.04
CA ARG A 59 -10.31 -15.02 10.51
C ARG A 59 -10.55 -15.24 12.00
N MET A 60 -10.46 -14.17 12.80
CA MET A 60 -10.78 -14.17 14.23
C MET A 60 -12.29 -14.08 14.52
N GLY A 61 -13.15 -14.10 13.49
CA GLY A 61 -14.60 -13.99 13.63
C GLY A 61 -15.08 -12.61 14.08
N LYS A 62 -14.27 -11.57 13.90
CA LYS A 62 -14.68 -10.19 14.21
C LYS A 62 -15.54 -9.64 13.08
N THR A 63 -16.65 -9.03 13.44
CA THR A 63 -17.61 -8.39 12.51
C THR A 63 -17.52 -6.87 12.51
N ARG A 64 -16.68 -6.30 13.38
CA ARG A 64 -16.46 -4.87 13.52
C ARG A 64 -14.98 -4.57 13.69
N VAL A 65 -14.50 -3.57 12.95
CA VAL A 65 -13.15 -3.03 13.08
C VAL A 65 -13.25 -1.53 13.35
N ILE A 66 -12.35 -1.03 14.19
CA ILE A 66 -12.22 0.38 14.52
C ILE A 66 -10.80 0.84 14.22
N ALA A 67 -10.65 2.09 13.82
CA ALA A 67 -9.36 2.75 13.66
C ALA A 67 -9.52 4.23 14.00
N GLU A 68 -8.44 4.82 14.48
CA GLU A 68 -8.31 6.26 14.66
C GLU A 68 -7.54 6.87 13.49
N THR A 69 -7.75 8.15 13.22
CA THR A 69 -6.95 8.84 12.22
C THR A 69 -6.83 10.32 12.52
N GLY A 70 -5.63 10.88 12.31
CA GLY A 70 -5.42 12.33 12.29
C GLY A 70 -5.75 12.88 10.90
N ALA A 71 -4.74 12.95 10.03
CA ALA A 71 -4.89 13.50 8.67
C ALA A 71 -5.86 12.73 7.75
N GLY A 72 -6.30 11.53 8.12
CA GLY A 72 -7.35 10.80 7.40
C GLY A 72 -6.89 9.61 6.56
N GLN A 73 -5.65 9.57 6.07
CA GLN A 73 -5.23 8.51 5.13
C GLN A 73 -5.32 7.09 5.70
N HIS A 74 -5.02 6.90 6.98
CA HIS A 74 -5.17 5.58 7.62
C HIS A 74 -6.66 5.22 7.75
N GLY A 75 -7.51 6.17 8.16
CA GLY A 75 -8.95 5.94 8.23
C GLY A 75 -9.56 5.58 6.87
N VAL A 76 -9.16 6.27 5.81
CA VAL A 76 -9.58 5.96 4.43
C VAL A 76 -9.13 4.57 4.02
N ALA A 77 -7.85 4.22 4.24
CA ALA A 77 -7.35 2.88 3.92
C ALA A 77 -8.13 1.80 4.68
N THR A 78 -8.36 1.99 5.99
CA THR A 78 -9.13 1.07 6.83
C THR A 78 -10.60 0.96 6.42
N ALA A 79 -11.24 2.04 5.97
CA ALA A 79 -12.63 2.01 5.52
C ALA A 79 -12.82 1.39 4.12
N THR A 80 -11.75 1.24 3.35
CA THR A 80 -11.79 0.77 1.96
C THR A 80 -11.88 -0.77 1.84
N ILE A 81 -11.47 -1.51 2.88
CA ILE A 81 -11.40 -2.98 2.94
C ILE A 81 -12.26 -3.49 4.09
#